data_AF-A0A418RRJ9-F1
#
_entry.id   AF-A0A418RRJ9-F1
#
_cell.length_a   1.000
_cell.length_b   1.000
_cell.length_c   1.000
_cell.angle_alpha   90.00
_cell.angle_beta   90.00
_cell.angle_gamma   90.00
#
_symmetry.space_group_name_H-M   'P 1'
#
loop_
_entity.id
_entity.type
_entity.pdbx_description
1 polymer ?
#
loop_
_entity_poly.entity_id
_entity_poly.type
_entity_poly.pdbx_seq_one_letter_code
_entity_poly.pdbx_strand_id
1 'polypeptide(L)' 'MNESESKGQIILTGAAGGMGMATCELLAQRGYRIIAVDHKESMGSAQSTI' A
#
# COMPACT_ATOMS: atom_id res chain seq x y z
N MET A 1 -1.17 25.95 -9.35
CA MET A 1 -0.59 25.28 -8.18
C MET A 1 0.45 24.28 -8.69
N ASN A 2 1.66 24.26 -8.13
CA ASN A 2 2.73 23.37 -8.58
C ASN A 2 2.75 22.14 -7.66
N GLU A 3 2.22 21.02 -8.12
CA GLU A 3 2.11 19.78 -7.35
C GLU A 3 3.06 18.72 -7.91
N SER A 4 4.35 18.89 -7.63
CA SER A 4 5.34 17.83 -7.81
C SER A 4 6.20 17.63 -6.56
N GLU A 5 5.59 17.71 -5.38
CA GLU A 5 6.17 17.11 -4.17
C GLU A 5 5.89 15.60 -4.28
N SER A 6 6.86 14.85 -4.79
CA SER A 6 6.77 13.38 -4.82
C SER A 6 6.60 12.90 -3.38
N LYS A 7 5.41 12.42 -3.04
CA LYS A 7 5.15 11.87 -1.70
C LYS A 7 6.14 10.75 -1.40
N GLY A 8 6.70 10.78 -0.19
CA GLY A 8 7.71 9.82 0.28
C GLY A 8 7.19 8.38 0.31
N GLN A 9 8.11 7.44 0.46
CA GLN A 9 7.77 6.03 0.67
C GLN A 9 7.41 5.75 2.13
N ILE A 10 6.41 4.89 2.34
CA ILE A 10 5.95 4.45 3.66
C ILE A 10 6.13 2.93 3.75
N ILE A 11 6.74 2.47 4.84
CA ILE A 11 6.75 1.05 5.21
C ILE A 11 5.64 0.83 6.24
N LEU A 12 4.76 -0.13 5.97
CA LEU A 12 3.59 -0.40 6.79
C LEU A 12 3.59 -1.85 7.23
N THR A 13 3.72 -2.09 8.53
CA THR A 13 3.71 -3.43 9.13
C THR A 13 2.29 -3.84 9.54
N GLY A 14 2.01 -5.15 9.59
CA GLY A 14 0.65 -5.65 9.89
C GLY A 14 -0.35 -5.35 8.77
N ALA A 15 0.13 -5.20 7.53
CA ALA A 15 -0.62 -4.67 6.41
C ALA A 15 -1.57 -5.70 5.74
N ALA A 16 -1.51 -6.98 6.09
CA ALA A 16 -2.26 -8.04 5.41
C ALA A 16 -3.77 -8.05 5.73
N GLY A 17 -4.23 -7.28 6.72
CA GLY A 17 -5.64 -7.29 7.09
C GLY A 17 -6.07 -6.21 8.06
N GLY A 18 -7.37 -6.18 8.35
CA GLY A 18 -7.98 -5.26 9.29
C GLY A 18 -7.58 -3.80 9.05
N MET A 19 -7.06 -3.15 10.10
CA MET A 19 -6.62 -1.77 10.04
C MET A 19 -5.41 -1.54 9.13
N GLY A 20 -4.49 -2.50 9.01
CA GLY A 20 -3.29 -2.35 8.19
C GLY A 20 -3.64 -2.24 6.70
N MET A 21 -4.53 -3.12 6.22
CA MET A 21 -5.01 -3.09 4.83
C MET A 21 -5.77 -1.80 4.53
N ALA A 22 -6.71 -1.40 5.41
CA ALA A 22 -7.46 -0.15 5.24
C ALA A 22 -6.54 1.09 5.25
N THR A 23 -5.46 1.06 6.03
CA THR A 23 -4.45 2.13 6.05
C THR A 23 -3.66 2.16 4.75
N CYS A 24 -3.29 1.01 4.19
CA CYS A 24 -2.64 0.91 2.89
C CYS A 24 -3.51 1.53 1.78
N GLU A 25 -4.78 1.16 1.71
CA GLU A 25 -5.72 1.71 0.73
C GLU A 25 -5.84 3.24 0.83
N LEU A 26 -6.00 3.74 2.05
CA LEU A 26 -6.16 5.16 2.31
C LEU A 26 -4.92 5.98 1.93
N LEU A 27 -3.72 5.46 2.21
CA LEU A 27 -2.47 6.12 1.84
C LEU A 27 -2.20 6.04 0.34
N ALA A 28 -2.57 4.94 -0.31
CA ALA A 28 -2.43 4.77 -1.76
C ALA A 28 -3.33 5.76 -2.51
N GLN A 29 -4.58 5.93 -2.08
CA GLN A 29 -5.51 6.94 -2.62
C GLN A 29 -4.99 8.37 -2.46
N ARG A 30 -4.15 8.62 -1.44
CA ARG A 30 -3.49 9.91 -1.23
C ARG A 30 -2.21 10.08 -2.03
N GLY A 31 -1.82 9.10 -2.85
CA GLY A 31 -0.64 9.17 -3.72
C GLY A 31 0.67 8.78 -3.05
N TYR A 32 0.65 8.11 -1.91
CA TYR A 32 1.86 7.56 -1.29
C TYR A 32 2.25 6.24 -1.96
N ARG A 33 3.57 5.99 -2.05
CA ARG A 33 4.12 4.68 -2.42
C ARG A 33 4.36 3.87 -1.15
N ILE A 34 3.78 2.67 -1.08
CA ILE A 34 3.72 1.89 0.16
C ILE A 34 4.42 0.56 -0.03
N ILE A 35 5.24 0.18 0.94
CA ILE A 35 5.80 -1.16 1.09
C ILE A 35 5.05 -1.81 2.25
N ALA A 36 4.10 -2.68 1.90
CA ALA A 36 3.30 -3.43 2.87
C ALA A 36 4.08 -4.66 3.34
N VAL A 37 4.22 -4.83 4.66
CA VAL A 37 4.92 -5.94 5.31
C VAL A 37 3.98 -6.60 6.30
N ASP A 38 3.88 -7.91 6.23
CA ASP A 38 3.13 -8.71 7.18
C ASP A 38 3.81 -10.07 7.34
N HIS A 39 3.51 -10.77 8.43
CA HIS A 39 3.97 -12.14 8.65
C HIS A 39 3.06 -13.16 7.95
N LYS A 40 1.82 -12.78 7.60
CA LYS A 40 0.92 -13.60 6.79
C LYS A 40 1.14 -13.29 5.33
N GLU A 41 1.39 -14.33 4.54
CA GLU A 41 1.32 -14.21 3.09
C GLU A 41 -0.09 -13.72 2.72
N SER A 42 -0.17 -12.49 2.23
CA SER A 42 -1.36 -12.03 1.53
C SER A 42 -1.25 -12.60 0.13
N MET A 43 -2.20 -13.44 -0.29
CA MET A 43 -2.32 -13.78 -1.71
C MET A 43 -2.72 -12.51 -2.46
N GLY A 44 -1.74 -11.69 -2.81
CA GLY A 44 -1.92 -10.69 -3.84
C GLY A 44 -2.27 -11.46 -5.10
N SER A 45 -3.51 -11.37 -5.55
CA SER A 45 -3.87 -11.84 -6.87
C SER A 45 -3.08 -11.00 -7.88
N ALA A 46 -1.87 -11.44 -8.20
CA ALA A 46 -1.25 -11.09 -9.46
C ALA A 46 -2.25 -11.58 -10.51
N GLN A 47 -3.09 -10.68 -11.01
CA GLN A 47 -3.95 -10.97 -12.15
C GLN A 47 -3.00 -11.23 -13.32
N SER A 48 -2.70 -12.50 -13.55
CA SER A 48 -2.15 -12.98 -14.81
C SER A 48 -3.28 -12.87 -15.83
N THR A 49 -3.33 -11.77 -16.55
CA THR A 49 -4.07 -11.71 -17.81
C THR A 49 -3.33 -12.63 -18.79
N ILE A 50 -3.96 -13.74 -19.17
CA ILE A 50 -3.58 -14.56 -20.32
C ILE A 50 -4.32 -13.99 -21.53
#